data_AF-A0A3D3B123-F1
#
_entry.id   AF-A0A3D3B123-F1
#
_cell.length_a   1.000
_cell.length_b   1.000
_cell.length_c   1.000
_cell.angle_alpha   90.00
_cell.angle_beta   90.00
_cell.angle_gamma   90.00
#
_symmetry.space_group_name_H-M   'P 1'
#
loop_
_entity.id
_entity.type
_entity.pdbx_description
1 polymer ?
#
loop_
_entity_poly.entity_id
_entity_poly.type
_entity_poly.pdbx_seq_one_letter_code
_entity_poly.pdbx_strand_id
1 'polypeptide(L)'
;MSKGKTKKKDQGLSPGEAKPVAALDEAEAALELKRLAAEIAHHDELYYRKDEPEISDAAYDGLRARNDAIEARFPHLVRDDSPSLRVGAAPVEAFGKVVHRVPMLSLNNVFDE
;
A
#
# COMPACT_ATOMS: atom_id res chain seq x y z
N MET A 1 41.09 -27.74 7.50
CA MET A 1 40.35 -27.12 6.38
C MET A 1 38.93 -26.83 6.84
N SER A 2 38.69 -25.67 7.49
CA SER A 2 37.35 -25.30 7.95
C SER A 2 36.81 -24.21 7.03
N LYS A 3 35.85 -24.55 6.17
CA LYS A 3 35.23 -23.61 5.24
C LYS A 3 34.38 -22.61 6.03
N GLY A 4 34.61 -21.34 5.73
CA GLY A 4 34.13 -20.21 6.50
C GLY A 4 32.61 -20.10 6.54
N LYS A 5 32.12 -19.70 7.72
CA LYS A 5 30.75 -19.25 7.95
C LYS A 5 30.50 -18.01 7.09
N THR A 6 29.68 -18.14 6.04
CA THR A 6 29.14 -16.99 5.30
C THR A 6 28.18 -16.24 6.20
N LYS A 7 28.66 -15.10 6.70
CA LYS A 7 27.91 -14.08 7.43
C LYS A 7 26.81 -13.55 6.49
N LYS A 8 25.54 -13.95 6.70
CA LYS A 8 24.39 -13.28 6.10
C LYS A 8 24.46 -11.82 6.57
N LYS A 9 24.87 -10.91 5.68
CA LYS A 9 24.70 -9.49 5.92
C LYS A 9 23.23 -9.21 5.62
N ASP A 10 22.44 -9.10 6.67
CA ASP A 10 21.17 -8.38 6.63
C ASP A 10 21.52 -6.92 6.29
N GLN A 11 21.63 -6.64 4.99
CA GLN A 11 21.73 -5.27 4.51
C GLN A 11 20.31 -4.78 4.34
N GLY A 12 19.84 -4.02 5.32
CA GLY A 12 18.69 -3.15 5.13
C GLY A 12 18.99 -2.29 3.90
N LEU A 13 18.23 -2.51 2.85
CA LEU A 13 18.38 -1.81 1.58
C LEU A 13 18.00 -0.35 1.82
N SER A 14 18.96 0.56 1.70
CA SER A 14 18.69 2.01 1.69
C SER A 14 17.68 2.33 0.57
N PRO A 15 16.73 3.26 0.77
CA PRO A 15 15.64 3.52 -0.18
C PRO A 15 16.06 3.85 -1.63
N GLY A 16 17.33 4.26 -1.84
CA GLY A 16 17.87 4.65 -3.15
C GLY A 16 18.66 3.59 -3.92
N GLU A 17 18.90 2.40 -3.36
CA GLU A 17 19.79 1.37 -3.96
C GLU A 17 19.06 0.07 -4.34
N ALA A 18 17.73 0.09 -4.37
CA ALA A 18 16.96 -1.09 -4.74
C ALA A 18 17.14 -1.42 -6.22
N LYS A 19 17.50 -2.68 -6.52
CA LYS A 19 17.62 -3.18 -7.90
C LYS A 19 16.39 -2.78 -8.74
N PRO A 20 16.56 -2.44 -10.03
CA PRO A 20 15.43 -2.11 -10.87
C PRO A 20 14.49 -3.32 -10.95
N VAL A 21 13.17 -3.06 -10.99
CA VAL A 21 12.15 -4.12 -11.00
C VAL A 21 12.38 -5.14 -12.11
N ALA A 22 12.92 -4.71 -13.25
CA ALA A 22 13.25 -5.58 -14.39
C ALA A 22 14.40 -6.57 -14.13
N ALA A 23 15.25 -6.33 -13.13
CA ALA A 23 16.42 -7.16 -12.81
C ALA A 23 16.21 -8.08 -11.60
N LEU A 24 15.05 -8.03 -10.94
CA LEU A 24 14.73 -8.89 -9.81
C LEU A 24 14.53 -10.35 -10.26
N ASP A 25 14.96 -11.29 -9.44
CA ASP A 25 14.50 -12.69 -9.52
C ASP A 25 13.23 -12.90 -8.66
N GLU A 26 12.62 -14.08 -8.73
CA GLU A 26 11.37 -14.38 -7.99
C GLU A 26 11.56 -14.31 -6.46
N ALA A 27 12.71 -14.74 -5.94
CA ALA A 27 12.96 -14.74 -4.50
C ALA A 27 13.18 -13.31 -3.99
N GLU A 28 13.89 -12.49 -4.74
CA GLU A 28 14.11 -11.07 -4.49
C GLU A 28 12.81 -10.28 -4.61
N ALA A 29 11.98 -10.59 -5.62
CA ALA A 29 10.67 -10.00 -5.79
C ALA A 29 9.74 -10.30 -4.60
N ALA A 30 9.69 -11.54 -4.13
CA ALA A 30 8.89 -11.92 -2.97
C ALA A 30 9.33 -11.22 -1.67
N LEU A 31 10.65 -11.07 -1.47
CA LEU A 31 11.21 -10.34 -0.33
C LEU A 31 10.90 -8.85 -0.41
N GLU A 32 11.02 -8.26 -1.60
CA GLU A 32 10.74 -6.84 -1.82
C GLU A 32 9.25 -6.52 -1.67
N LEU A 33 8.35 -7.37 -2.18
CA LEU A 33 6.90 -7.23 -1.97
C LEU A 33 6.55 -7.25 -0.48
N LYS A 34 7.17 -8.15 0.29
CA LYS A 34 6.95 -8.19 1.75
C LYS A 34 7.42 -6.91 2.43
N ARG A 35 8.57 -6.36 2.01
CA ARG A 35 9.11 -5.11 2.55
C ARG A 35 8.20 -3.93 2.23
N LEU A 36 7.80 -3.79 0.96
CA LEU A 36 6.92 -2.73 0.48
C LEU A 36 5.55 -2.79 1.15
N ALA A 37 4.94 -3.98 1.29
CA ALA A 37 3.66 -4.13 1.97
C ALA A 37 3.70 -3.65 3.43
N ALA A 38 4.78 -3.94 4.16
CA ALA A 38 4.96 -3.48 5.54
C ALA A 38 5.17 -1.97 5.63
N GLU A 39 5.98 -1.39 4.74
CA GLU A 39 6.26 0.04 4.69
C GLU A 39 5.01 0.85 4.31
N ILE A 40 4.28 0.41 3.27
CA ILE A 40 3.02 1.03 2.86
C ILE A 40 1.99 0.94 3.99
N ALA A 41 1.84 -0.22 4.65
CA ALA A 41 0.92 -0.35 5.78
C ALA A 41 1.28 0.57 6.96
N HIS A 42 2.58 0.75 7.22
CA HIS A 42 3.05 1.67 8.24
C HIS A 42 2.68 3.12 7.91
N HIS A 43 2.92 3.56 6.68
CA HIS A 43 2.57 4.91 6.25
C HIS A 43 1.06 5.13 6.13
N ASP A 44 0.29 4.12 5.74
CA ASP A 44 -1.18 4.15 5.78
C ASP A 44 -1.66 4.41 7.23
N GLU A 45 -1.11 3.71 8.22
CA GLU A 45 -1.47 3.92 9.63
C GLU A 45 -1.12 5.34 10.13
N LEU A 46 0.03 5.88 9.71
CA LEU A 46 0.45 7.23 10.07
C LEU A 46 -0.46 8.29 9.45
N TYR A 47 -0.81 8.11 8.17
CA TYR A 47 -1.70 9.00 7.43
C TYR A 47 -3.08 9.11 8.11
N TYR A 48 -3.66 8.00 8.55
CA TYR A 48 -4.99 8.01 9.17
C TYR A 48 -5.02 8.37 10.65
N ARG A 49 -3.93 8.15 11.40
CA ARG A 49 -3.96 8.21 12.87
C ARG A 49 -3.26 9.43 13.46
N LYS A 50 -2.25 10.00 12.79
CA LYS A 50 -1.30 10.91 13.47
C LYS A 50 -1.18 12.31 12.88
N ASP A 51 -1.75 12.60 11.71
CA ASP A 51 -1.57 13.88 11.02
C ASP A 51 -0.07 14.27 10.85
N GLU A 52 0.82 13.26 10.93
CA GLU A 52 2.27 13.36 10.86
C GLU A 52 2.78 12.37 9.79
N PRO A 53 2.60 12.68 8.49
CA PRO A 53 3.17 11.86 7.44
C PRO A 53 4.70 11.91 7.49
N GLU A 54 5.34 10.76 7.73
CA GLU A 54 6.80 10.63 7.75
C GLU A 54 7.43 10.76 6.35
N ILE A 55 6.63 10.49 5.30
CA ILE A 55 7.06 10.58 3.91
C ILE A 55 6.12 11.50 3.13
N SER A 56 6.65 12.15 2.08
CA SER A 56 5.82 12.93 1.17
C SER A 56 4.94 12.02 0.31
N ASP A 57 3.83 12.56 -0.20
CA ASP A 57 2.94 11.86 -1.12
C ASP A 57 3.70 11.26 -2.30
N ALA A 58 4.67 12.00 -2.88
CA ALA A 58 5.49 11.51 -3.98
C ALA A 58 6.36 10.29 -3.62
N ALA A 59 6.84 10.22 -2.37
CA ALA A 59 7.58 9.05 -1.88
C ALA A 59 6.65 7.85 -1.67
N TYR A 60 5.44 8.10 -1.12
CA TYR A 60 4.41 7.07 -0.96
C TYR A 60 3.98 6.51 -2.33
N ASP A 61 3.69 7.37 -3.30
CA ASP A 61 3.36 7.00 -4.67
C ASP A 61 4.48 6.18 -5.31
N GLY A 62 5.74 6.50 -5.02
CA GLY A 62 6.90 5.73 -5.46
C GLY A 62 6.92 4.30 -4.90
N LEU A 63 6.60 4.12 -3.62
CA LEU A 63 6.47 2.80 -2.99
C LEU A 63 5.33 2.00 -3.63
N ARG A 64 4.17 2.63 -3.85
CA ARG A 64 3.00 2.03 -4.51
C ARG A 64 3.32 1.59 -5.93
N ALA A 65 3.85 2.50 -6.76
CA ALA A 65 4.21 2.21 -8.14
C ALA A 65 5.25 1.08 -8.25
N ARG A 66 6.21 1.01 -7.32
CA ARG A 66 7.17 -0.10 -7.27
C ARG A 66 6.51 -1.42 -6.91
N ASN A 67 5.60 -1.43 -5.93
CA ASN A 67 4.83 -2.63 -5.57
C ASN A 67 4.06 -3.17 -6.79
N ASP A 68 3.31 -2.29 -7.44
CA ASP A 68 2.47 -2.64 -8.60
C ASP A 68 3.32 -3.15 -9.77
N ALA A 69 4.50 -2.55 -10.01
CA ALA A 69 5.42 -3.02 -11.04
C ALA A 69 5.97 -4.43 -10.77
N ILE A 70 6.24 -4.78 -9.50
CA ILE A 70 6.69 -6.13 -9.13
C ILE A 70 5.54 -7.12 -9.28
N GLU A 71 4.33 -6.78 -8.83
CA GLU A 71 3.15 -7.62 -8.98
C GLU A 71 2.77 -7.87 -10.44
N ALA A 72 2.85 -6.85 -11.29
CA ALA A 72 2.63 -6.98 -12.72
C ALA A 72 3.62 -7.95 -13.39
N ARG A 73 4.87 -7.97 -12.90
CA ARG A 73 5.91 -8.88 -13.41
C ARG A 73 5.80 -10.29 -12.82
N PHE A 74 5.37 -10.41 -11.57
CA PHE A 74 5.22 -11.68 -10.85
C PHE A 74 3.81 -11.85 -10.27
N PRO A 75 2.77 -12.07 -11.11
CA PRO A 75 1.38 -12.15 -10.64
C PRO A 75 1.11 -13.29 -9.64
N HIS A 76 1.93 -14.34 -9.67
CA HIS A 76 1.85 -15.48 -8.76
C HIS A 76 2.45 -15.21 -7.37
N LEU A 77 3.17 -14.09 -7.20
CA LEU A 77 3.74 -13.65 -5.92
C LEU A 77 2.88 -12.60 -5.22
N VAL A 78 1.77 -12.17 -5.84
CA VAL A 78 0.80 -11.26 -5.22
C VAL A 78 0.30 -11.88 -3.92
N ARG A 79 0.42 -11.12 -2.83
CA ARG A 79 0.07 -11.58 -1.48
C ARG A 79 -1.35 -11.12 -1.12
N ASP A 80 -2.03 -11.89 -0.27
CA ASP A 80 -3.36 -11.53 0.22
C ASP A 80 -3.37 -10.23 1.03
N ASP A 81 -2.24 -9.88 1.66
CA ASP A 81 -2.06 -8.63 2.41
C ASP A 81 -1.55 -7.48 1.54
N SER A 82 -1.55 -7.65 0.21
CA SER A 82 -1.01 -6.65 -0.70
C SER A 82 -1.72 -5.30 -0.58
N PRO A 83 -0.97 -4.19 -0.53
CA PRO A 83 -1.54 -2.85 -0.57
C PRO A 83 -2.30 -2.56 -1.87
N SER A 84 -1.98 -3.22 -2.99
CA SER A 84 -2.71 -3.05 -4.27
C SER A 84 -4.15 -3.54 -4.16
N LEU A 85 -4.41 -4.60 -3.38
CA LEU A 85 -5.75 -5.13 -3.13
C LEU A 85 -6.61 -4.22 -2.24
N ARG A 86 -5.99 -3.31 -1.47
CA ARG A 86 -6.70 -2.36 -0.60
C ARG A 86 -7.17 -1.12 -1.35
N VAL A 87 -6.49 -0.73 -2.42
CA VAL A 87 -6.85 0.45 -3.21
C VAL A 87 -7.85 0.05 -4.27
N GLY A 88 -9.09 0.49 -4.07
CA GLY A 88 -10.19 0.12 -4.95
C GLY A 88 -10.69 -1.29 -4.68
N ALA A 89 -11.18 -1.54 -3.45
CA ALA A 89 -12.16 -2.59 -3.25
C ALA A 89 -13.13 -2.55 -4.44
N ALA A 90 -13.25 -3.66 -5.17
CA ALA A 90 -14.09 -3.75 -6.36
C ALA A 90 -15.41 -3.02 -6.07
N PRO A 91 -15.92 -2.16 -6.97
CA PRO A 91 -17.11 -1.36 -6.70
C PRO A 91 -18.15 -2.31 -6.14
N VAL A 92 -18.51 -2.10 -4.87
CA VAL A 92 -19.47 -2.98 -4.22
C VAL A 92 -20.76 -2.74 -4.98
N GLU A 93 -21.18 -3.69 -5.83
CA GLU A 93 -22.47 -3.73 -6.51
C GLU A 93 -23.66 -3.81 -5.51
N ALA A 94 -23.44 -3.44 -4.25
CA ALA A 94 -24.35 -3.60 -3.13
C ALA A 94 -24.69 -2.27 -2.42
N PHE A 95 -24.61 -1.13 -3.10
CA PHE A 95 -25.40 0.04 -2.69
C PHE A 95 -26.86 -0.18 -3.11
N GLY A 96 -27.53 -1.12 -2.44
CA GLY A 96 -28.99 -1.21 -2.51
C GLY A 96 -29.58 0.12 -2.05
N LYS A 97 -30.56 0.66 -2.79
CA LYS A 97 -31.26 1.89 -2.41
C LYS A 97 -31.83 1.72 -1.00
N VAL A 98 -31.26 2.41 -0.01
CA VAL A 98 -31.83 2.49 1.33
C VAL A 98 -33.01 3.44 1.27
N VAL A 99 -34.22 2.89 1.24
CA VAL A 99 -35.45 3.68 1.37
C VAL A 99 -35.51 4.21 2.81
N HIS A 100 -35.32 5.52 2.96
CA HIS A 100 -35.47 6.18 4.26
C HIS A 100 -36.96 6.14 4.65
N ARG A 101 -37.31 5.37 5.70
CA ARG A 101 -38.70 5.27 6.20
C ARG A 101 -39.22 6.57 6.83
N VAL A 102 -38.33 7.49 7.17
CA VAL A 102 -38.66 8.81 7.69
C VAL A 102 -38.18 9.84 6.67
N PRO A 103 -39.01 10.81 6.25
CA PRO A 103 -38.55 11.87 5.37
C PRO A 103 -37.41 12.63 6.03
N MET A 104 -36.29 12.77 5.32
CA MET A 104 -35.22 13.67 5.74
C MET A 104 -35.77 15.10 5.65
N LEU A 105 -36.10 15.68 6.81
CA LEU A 105 -36.49 17.08 6.89
C LEU A 105 -35.27 17.94 6.62
N SER A 106 -35.28 18.67 5.51
CA SER A 106 -34.28 19.72 5.25
C SER A 106 -34.49 20.85 6.26
N LEU A 107 -33.41 21.32 6.88
CA LEU A 107 -33.43 22.56 7.65
C LEU A 107 -33.84 23.71 6.71
N ASN A 108 -34.94 24.38 7.04
CA ASN A 108 -35.31 25.63 6.37
C ASN A 108 -34.28 26.70 6.77
N ASN A 109 -33.63 27.31 5.77
CA ASN A 109 -32.88 28.54 5.97
C ASN A 109 -33.87 29.66 6.30
N VAL A 110 -33.72 30.27 7.47
CA VAL A 110 -34.36 31.55 7.81
C VAL A 110 -33.26 32.61 7.73
N PHE A 111 -33.37 33.51 6.75
CA PHE A 111 -32.67 34.78 6.75
C PHE A 111 -33.69 35.83 7.21
N ASP A 112 -33.40 36.50 8.33
CA ASP A 112 -34.13 37.69 8.80
C ASP A 112 -33.31 38.95 8.41
N GLU A 113 -33.99 40.05 8.11
CA GLU A 113 -33.46 41.33 7.60
C GLU A 113 -32.53 42.08 8.57
#